data_AF-A0A3A1U3A7-F1
#
_entry.id   AF-A0A3A1U3A7-F1
#
_cell.length_a   1.000
_cell.length_b   1.000
_cell.length_c   1.000
_cell.angle_alpha   90.00
_cell.angle_beta   90.00
_cell.angle_gamma   90.00
#
_symmetry.space_group_name_H-M   'P 1'
#
loop_
_entity.id
_entity.type
_entity.pdbx_description
1 polymer ?
#
loop_
_entity_poly.entity_id
_entity_poly.type
_entity_poly.pdbx_seq_one_letter_code
_entity_poly.pdbx_strand_id
1 'polypeptide(L)'
;MRRRSWVIAGATALVLIAGAAPIAWRAIPHVPPSDARPSSPSIARELAYVERYWQHRNPEYGDFGGTDCVNFTSQALHARGWAMSAQWGTSSTLGRRAATRTWVSSTAMMRWLASRPDLAAPLDDRHRGEVAVGDVAQFDWDASGDRDHTAVVSRVTPRADGSVEIDVAEHSPSGLHDSVDTLIARHGGRGTVHYWHLRA
;
A
#
# COMPACT_ATOMS: atom_id res chain seq x y z
N MET A 1 -23.13 73.46 -27.57
CA MET A 1 -24.08 72.34 -27.60
C MET A 1 -23.42 71.12 -28.22
N ARG A 2 -23.64 69.94 -27.60
CA ARG A 2 -23.27 68.56 -28.01
C ARG A 2 -21.78 68.16 -28.00
N ARG A 3 -21.31 67.72 -26.83
CA ARG A 3 -20.18 66.79 -26.69
C ARG A 3 -20.70 65.36 -26.94
N ARG A 4 -20.07 64.62 -27.85
CA ARG A 4 -20.33 63.19 -28.12
C ARG A 4 -19.30 62.36 -27.36
N SER A 5 -19.75 61.65 -26.34
CA SER A 5 -18.95 60.68 -25.60
C SER A 5 -19.01 59.33 -26.31
N TRP A 6 -17.86 58.73 -26.59
CA TRP A 6 -17.73 57.35 -27.05
C TRP A 6 -17.56 56.45 -25.82
N VAL A 7 -18.38 55.42 -25.71
CA VAL A 7 -18.23 54.35 -24.71
C VAL A 7 -17.45 53.22 -25.38
N ILE A 8 -16.25 52.92 -24.86
CA ILE A 8 -15.50 51.72 -25.23
C ILE A 8 -15.93 50.63 -24.26
N ALA A 9 -16.63 49.61 -24.76
CA ALA A 9 -16.96 48.41 -23.99
C ALA A 9 -15.72 47.53 -23.89
N GLY A 10 -15.14 47.44 -22.69
CA GLY A 10 -14.10 46.46 -22.36
C GLY A 10 -14.73 45.08 -22.15
N ALA A 11 -14.38 44.11 -22.98
CA ALA A 11 -14.74 42.71 -22.78
C ALA A 11 -13.77 42.08 -21.76
N THR A 12 -14.26 41.74 -20.58
CA THR A 12 -13.53 40.94 -19.58
C THR A 12 -13.57 39.47 -19.99
N ALA A 13 -12.40 38.91 -20.29
CA ALA A 13 -12.25 37.47 -20.47
C ALA A 13 -12.28 36.77 -19.11
N LEU A 14 -13.28 35.91 -18.90
CA LEU A 14 -13.41 35.07 -17.71
C LEU A 14 -12.52 33.83 -17.89
N VAL A 15 -11.41 33.75 -17.17
CA VAL A 15 -10.60 32.52 -17.08
C VAL A 15 -11.29 31.58 -16.09
N LEU A 16 -11.91 30.51 -16.61
CA LEU A 16 -12.42 29.42 -15.79
C LEU A 16 -11.25 28.53 -15.34
N ILE A 17 -10.81 28.70 -14.09
CA ILE A 17 -9.93 27.74 -13.42
C ILE A 17 -10.82 26.60 -12.93
N ALA A 18 -10.75 25.44 -13.59
CA ALA A 18 -11.40 24.22 -13.12
C ALA A 18 -10.71 23.76 -11.82
N GLY A 19 -11.33 24.06 -10.67
CA GLY A 19 -10.89 23.53 -9.39
C GLY A 19 -11.15 22.03 -9.32
N ALA A 20 -10.09 21.23 -9.14
CA ALA A 20 -10.23 19.84 -8.74
C ALA A 20 -10.85 19.80 -7.34
N ALA A 21 -11.99 19.13 -7.20
CA ALA A 21 -12.64 18.96 -5.90
C ALA A 21 -11.71 18.17 -4.95
N PRO A 22 -11.55 18.59 -3.69
CA PRO A 22 -10.79 17.82 -2.73
C PRO A 22 -11.48 16.47 -2.50
N ILE A 23 -10.70 15.39 -2.52
CA ILE A 23 -11.15 14.06 -2.10
C ILE A 23 -11.53 14.17 -0.63
N ALA A 24 -12.84 14.18 -0.34
CA ALA A 24 -13.34 14.21 1.02
C ALA A 24 -13.03 12.86 1.68
N TRP A 25 -12.05 12.85 2.57
CA TRP A 25 -11.77 11.71 3.45
C TRP A 25 -12.97 11.51 4.36
N ARG A 26 -13.78 10.48 4.11
CA ARG A 26 -14.78 10.06 5.09
C ARG A 26 -14.01 9.43 6.24
N ALA A 27 -14.17 9.99 7.43
CA ALA A 27 -13.66 9.39 8.66
C ALA A 27 -14.12 7.92 8.73
N ILE A 28 -13.15 7.01 8.65
CA ILE A 28 -13.39 5.60 8.91
C ILE A 28 -13.68 5.53 10.42
N PRO A 29 -14.76 4.86 10.86
CA PRO A 29 -15.00 4.69 12.29
C PRO A 29 -13.76 4.05 12.92
N HIS A 30 -13.25 4.68 13.98
CA HIS A 30 -12.17 4.14 14.82
C HIS A 30 -12.50 2.69 15.15
N VAL A 31 -11.72 1.77 14.60
CA VAL A 31 -11.69 0.37 15.01
C VAL A 31 -10.63 0.31 16.12
N PRO A 32 -10.97 -0.14 17.33
CA PRO A 32 -9.96 -0.28 18.38
C PRO A 32 -8.84 -1.20 17.88
N PRO A 33 -7.58 -0.93 18.27
CA PRO A 33 -6.45 -1.74 17.83
C PRO A 33 -6.69 -3.20 18.19
N SER A 34 -6.64 -4.08 17.18
CA SER A 34 -6.91 -5.50 17.37
C SER A 34 -5.82 -6.10 18.25
N ASP A 35 -6.21 -6.70 19.38
CA ASP A 35 -5.42 -7.76 20.00
C ASP A 35 -4.96 -8.71 18.88
N ALA A 36 -3.71 -9.16 18.93
CA ALA A 36 -2.95 -9.85 17.87
C ALA A 36 -3.54 -11.18 17.29
N ARG A 37 -4.85 -11.41 17.41
CA ARG A 37 -5.60 -12.48 16.78
C ARG A 37 -6.11 -11.99 15.41
N PRO A 38 -5.97 -12.79 14.33
CA PRO A 38 -6.50 -12.41 13.03
C PRO A 38 -8.00 -12.10 13.15
N SER A 39 -8.39 -10.87 12.82
CA SER A 39 -9.77 -10.38 12.98
C SER A 39 -10.77 -11.06 12.04
N SER A 40 -10.29 -11.89 11.09
CA SER A 40 -11.09 -12.70 10.18
C SER A 40 -10.34 -13.97 9.68
N PRO A 41 -11.05 -14.99 9.16
CA PRO A 41 -10.42 -16.17 8.57
C PRO A 41 -9.51 -15.88 7.36
N SER A 42 -9.75 -14.80 6.62
CA SER A 42 -8.90 -14.40 5.49
C SER A 42 -7.55 -13.89 5.97
N ILE A 43 -7.54 -13.00 6.97
CA ILE A 43 -6.31 -12.53 7.62
C ILE A 43 -5.56 -13.71 8.27
N ALA A 44 -6.27 -14.66 8.87
CA ALA A 44 -5.64 -15.85 9.45
C ALA A 44 -4.86 -16.67 8.40
N ARG A 45 -5.40 -16.84 7.19
CA ARG A 45 -4.71 -17.55 6.10
C ARG A 45 -3.51 -16.78 5.57
N GLU A 46 -3.64 -15.45 5.48
CA GLU A 46 -2.53 -14.58 5.12
C GLU A 46 -1.37 -14.70 6.12
N LEU A 47 -1.64 -14.55 7.41
CA LEU A 47 -0.61 -14.66 8.44
C LEU A 47 -0.02 -16.06 8.52
N ALA A 48 -0.82 -17.12 8.36
CA ALA A 48 -0.30 -18.48 8.28
C ALA A 48 0.63 -18.70 7.08
N TYR A 49 0.38 -18.01 5.96
CA TYR A 49 1.28 -18.00 4.82
C TYR A 49 2.59 -17.27 5.15
N VAL A 50 2.47 -16.07 5.72
CA VAL A 50 3.59 -15.24 6.14
C VAL A 50 4.49 -15.99 7.13
N GLU A 51 3.92 -16.54 8.21
CA GLU A 51 4.64 -17.32 9.23
C GLU A 51 5.36 -18.54 8.64
N ARG A 52 4.76 -19.17 7.62
CA ARG A 52 5.36 -20.31 6.95
C ARG A 52 6.57 -19.91 6.10
N TYR A 53 6.47 -18.82 5.34
CA TYR A 53 7.41 -18.52 4.26
C TYR A 53 8.32 -17.31 4.47
N TRP A 54 8.21 -16.57 5.58
CA TRP A 54 9.05 -15.38 5.78
C TRP A 54 10.57 -15.65 5.73
N GLN A 55 11.03 -16.84 6.12
CA GLN A 55 12.46 -17.22 6.06
C GLN A 55 12.87 -17.85 4.72
N HIS A 56 11.92 -18.34 3.93
CA HIS A 56 12.22 -19.14 2.75
C HIS A 56 11.15 -19.01 1.69
N ARG A 57 11.57 -18.99 0.43
CA ARG A 57 10.67 -18.81 -0.71
C ARG A 57 9.76 -20.01 -0.88
N ASN A 58 8.49 -19.76 -1.21
CA ASN A 58 7.58 -20.81 -1.61
C ASN A 58 7.90 -21.27 -3.05
N PRO A 59 8.31 -22.53 -3.28
CA PRO A 59 8.69 -23.04 -4.61
C PRO A 59 7.51 -23.11 -5.59
N GLU A 60 6.26 -23.10 -5.09
CA GLU A 60 5.07 -22.99 -5.95
C GLU A 60 5.05 -21.65 -6.69
N TYR A 61 5.69 -20.63 -6.12
CA TYR A 61 5.82 -19.29 -6.68
C TYR A 61 7.21 -19.07 -7.28
N GLY A 62 7.29 -18.10 -8.19
CA GLY A 62 8.48 -17.89 -9.01
C GLY A 62 9.46 -16.99 -8.30
N ASP A 63 10.74 -17.21 -8.52
CA ASP A 63 11.72 -16.15 -8.30
C ASP A 63 11.79 -15.29 -9.55
N PHE A 64 11.44 -14.02 -9.41
CA PHE A 64 11.44 -13.04 -10.50
C PHE A 64 12.63 -12.08 -10.41
N GLY A 65 13.60 -12.36 -9.52
CA GLY A 65 14.84 -11.62 -9.38
C GLY A 65 14.63 -10.21 -8.79
N GLY A 66 15.23 -9.93 -7.63
CA GLY A 66 15.23 -8.60 -7.00
C GLY A 66 13.85 -8.02 -6.63
N THR A 67 12.77 -8.78 -6.79
CA THR A 67 11.37 -8.34 -6.65
C THR A 67 10.63 -9.11 -5.56
N ASP A 68 11.39 -9.76 -4.67
CA ASP A 68 10.84 -10.75 -3.76
C ASP A 68 9.94 -10.14 -2.67
N CYS A 69 10.15 -8.88 -2.32
CA CYS A 69 9.32 -8.14 -1.37
C CYS A 69 7.83 -8.16 -1.78
N VAL A 70 7.53 -7.70 -2.99
CA VAL A 70 6.17 -7.63 -3.54
C VAL A 70 5.68 -8.98 -4.05
N ASN A 71 6.58 -9.86 -4.52
CA ASN A 71 6.22 -11.22 -4.89
C ASN A 71 5.73 -12.01 -3.66
N PHE A 72 6.45 -11.94 -2.54
CA PHE A 72 6.04 -12.53 -1.26
C PHE A 72 4.72 -11.95 -0.77
N THR A 73 4.59 -10.62 -0.77
CA THR A 73 3.34 -9.95 -0.38
C THR A 73 2.18 -10.37 -1.28
N SER A 74 2.39 -10.50 -2.59
CA SER A 74 1.34 -10.94 -3.51
C SER A 74 0.89 -12.38 -3.22
N GLN A 75 1.82 -13.25 -2.82
CA GLN A 75 1.49 -14.61 -2.43
C GLN A 75 0.68 -14.65 -1.12
N ALA A 76 1.04 -13.81 -0.15
CA ALA A 76 0.30 -13.68 1.10
C ALA A 76 -1.15 -13.21 0.85
N LEU A 77 -1.34 -12.22 -0.02
CA LEU A 77 -2.67 -11.76 -0.46
C LEU A 77 -3.45 -12.83 -1.22
N HIS A 78 -2.77 -13.67 -2.01
CA HIS A 78 -3.44 -14.79 -2.65
C HIS A 78 -3.90 -15.83 -1.62
N ALA A 79 -3.06 -16.15 -0.62
CA ALA A 79 -3.41 -17.03 0.49
C ALA A 79 -4.55 -16.47 1.36
N ARG A 80 -4.59 -15.14 1.54
CA ARG A 80 -5.71 -14.41 2.15
C ARG A 80 -7.05 -14.75 1.47
N GLY A 81 -7.00 -14.95 0.15
CA GLY A 81 -8.14 -15.36 -0.68
C GLY A 81 -8.40 -14.44 -1.87
N TRP A 82 -7.49 -13.50 -2.20
CA TRP A 82 -7.64 -12.69 -3.40
C TRP A 82 -7.50 -13.56 -4.65
N ALA A 83 -8.50 -13.47 -5.52
CA ALA A 83 -8.47 -14.13 -6.81
C ALA A 83 -7.47 -13.43 -7.74
N MET A 84 -6.58 -14.21 -8.34
CA MET A 84 -5.73 -13.70 -9.41
C MET A 84 -6.59 -13.26 -10.60
N SER A 85 -6.11 -12.24 -11.31
CA SER A 85 -6.76 -11.66 -12.48
C SER A 85 -5.73 -11.38 -13.58
N ALA A 86 -6.21 -10.89 -14.73
CA ALA A 86 -5.32 -10.42 -15.79
C ALA A 86 -4.45 -9.22 -15.37
N GLN A 87 -4.84 -8.47 -14.34
CA GLN A 87 -4.12 -7.27 -13.88
C GLN A 87 -3.16 -7.56 -12.72
N TRP A 88 -3.44 -8.57 -11.90
CA TRP A 88 -2.62 -8.99 -10.77
C TRP A 88 -2.67 -10.51 -10.66
N GLY A 89 -1.55 -11.15 -10.93
CA GLY A 89 -1.46 -12.60 -10.97
C GLY A 89 -0.13 -13.11 -11.50
N THR A 90 0.06 -14.41 -11.32
CA THR A 90 1.19 -15.19 -11.81
C THR A 90 0.69 -16.50 -12.40
N SER A 91 1.46 -17.09 -13.30
CA SER A 91 1.13 -18.35 -13.97
C SER A 91 2.39 -19.15 -14.26
N SER A 92 2.20 -20.46 -14.38
CA SER A 92 3.22 -21.37 -14.89
C SER A 92 2.60 -22.15 -16.04
N THR A 93 3.18 -22.07 -17.22
CA THR A 93 2.73 -22.82 -18.40
C THR A 93 3.94 -23.46 -19.06
N LEU A 94 3.91 -24.80 -19.19
CA LEU A 94 5.00 -25.59 -19.78
C LEU A 94 6.37 -25.30 -19.15
N GLY A 95 6.41 -25.17 -17.82
CA GLY A 95 7.64 -24.87 -17.06
C GLY A 95 8.14 -23.43 -17.16
N ARG A 96 7.50 -22.57 -17.97
CA ARG A 96 7.80 -21.14 -18.03
C ARG A 96 6.90 -20.38 -17.08
N ARG A 97 7.51 -19.62 -16.18
CA ARG A 97 6.80 -18.78 -15.21
C ARG A 97 6.63 -17.38 -15.77
N ALA A 98 5.44 -16.83 -15.62
CA ALA A 98 5.12 -15.46 -16.01
C ALA A 98 4.32 -14.78 -14.90
N ALA A 99 4.56 -13.50 -14.69
CA ALA A 99 3.80 -12.70 -13.75
C ALA A 99 3.43 -11.36 -14.37
N THR A 100 2.28 -10.85 -13.97
CA THR A 100 1.90 -9.45 -14.26
C THR A 100 2.87 -8.50 -13.60
N ARG A 101 3.06 -7.29 -14.16
CA ARG A 101 3.91 -6.28 -13.54
C ARG A 101 3.43 -5.93 -12.11
N THR A 102 2.12 -5.86 -11.90
CA THR A 102 1.51 -5.60 -10.58
C THR A 102 1.89 -6.64 -9.52
N TRP A 103 2.12 -7.90 -9.92
CA TRP A 103 2.53 -8.97 -9.01
C TRP A 103 3.99 -8.85 -8.55
N VAL A 104 4.87 -8.30 -9.40
CA VAL A 104 6.33 -8.29 -9.18
C VAL A 104 6.94 -6.89 -9.05
N SER A 105 6.14 -5.83 -9.05
CA SER A 105 6.66 -4.47 -8.90
C SER A 105 5.87 -3.71 -7.83
N SER A 106 6.56 -3.30 -6.77
CA SER A 106 6.01 -2.53 -5.65
C SER A 106 5.33 -1.24 -6.13
N THR A 107 6.00 -0.46 -6.99
CA THR A 107 5.41 0.70 -7.68
C THR A 107 4.18 0.35 -8.52
N ALA A 108 4.18 -0.76 -9.26
CA ALA A 108 3.01 -1.13 -10.06
C ALA A 108 1.83 -1.56 -9.17
N MET A 109 2.08 -2.27 -8.07
CA MET A 109 1.08 -2.59 -7.07
C MET A 109 0.50 -1.33 -6.44
N MET A 110 1.34 -0.35 -6.08
CA MET A 110 0.88 0.96 -5.56
C MET A 110 -0.11 1.62 -6.53
N ARG A 111 0.26 1.74 -7.81
CA ARG A 111 -0.58 2.39 -8.83
C ARG A 111 -1.88 1.63 -9.06
N TRP A 112 -1.82 0.30 -9.01
CA TRP A 112 -3.00 -0.54 -9.15
C TRP A 112 -3.95 -0.42 -7.95
N LEU A 113 -3.46 -0.53 -6.71
CA LEU A 113 -4.28 -0.37 -5.50
C LEU A 113 -4.91 1.04 -5.42
N ALA A 114 -4.18 2.08 -5.85
CA ALA A 114 -4.73 3.43 -5.95
C ALA A 114 -5.94 3.54 -6.90
N SER A 115 -6.01 2.68 -7.91
CA SER A 115 -7.14 2.59 -8.84
C SER A 115 -8.26 1.67 -8.37
N ARG A 116 -8.09 1.01 -7.21
CA ARG A 116 -8.99 -0.03 -6.67
C ARG A 116 -9.46 0.31 -5.25
N PRO A 117 -10.26 1.39 -5.08
CA PRO A 117 -10.82 1.74 -3.77
C PRO A 117 -11.78 0.66 -3.23
N ASP A 118 -12.24 -0.25 -4.09
CA ASP A 118 -12.97 -1.47 -3.73
C ASP A 118 -12.11 -2.49 -2.98
N LEU A 119 -10.79 -2.51 -3.21
CA LEU A 119 -9.86 -3.45 -2.58
C LEU A 119 -9.13 -2.86 -1.37
N ALA A 120 -8.78 -1.57 -1.41
CA ALA A 120 -8.01 -0.94 -0.34
C ALA A 120 -8.27 0.56 -0.20
N ALA A 121 -8.02 1.09 0.99
CA ALA A 121 -7.91 2.52 1.25
C ALA A 121 -6.44 2.91 1.49
N PRO A 122 -5.92 3.98 0.89
CA PRO A 122 -4.58 4.45 1.20
C PRO A 122 -4.53 5.02 2.61
N LEU A 123 -3.42 4.85 3.31
CA LEU A 123 -3.08 5.52 4.56
C LEU A 123 -1.63 6.02 4.45
N ASP A 124 -1.33 7.13 5.11
CA ASP A 124 0.05 7.55 5.35
C ASP A 124 0.41 7.40 6.83
N ASP A 125 1.67 7.65 7.17
CA ASP A 125 2.19 7.44 8.52
C ASP A 125 1.50 8.28 9.61
N ARG A 126 0.72 9.31 9.25
CA ARG A 126 -0.07 10.08 10.23
C ARG A 126 -1.33 9.32 10.70
N HIS A 127 -1.70 8.27 9.99
CA HIS A 127 -2.90 7.46 10.22
C HIS A 127 -2.56 6.08 10.80
N ARG A 128 -1.43 5.94 11.52
CA ARG A 128 -1.01 4.65 12.12
C ARG A 128 -2.06 3.96 12.96
N GLY A 129 -2.91 4.72 13.65
CA GLY A 129 -4.02 4.18 14.44
C GLY A 129 -5.11 3.49 13.62
N GLU A 130 -5.13 3.68 12.30
CA GLU A 130 -6.07 3.03 11.37
C GLU A 130 -5.45 1.79 10.68
N VAL A 131 -4.15 1.55 10.85
CA VAL A 131 -3.47 0.38 10.27
C VAL A 131 -3.85 -0.88 11.04
N ALA A 132 -4.16 -1.94 10.29
CA ALA A 132 -4.54 -3.24 10.82
C ALA A 132 -3.54 -4.34 10.42
N VAL A 133 -3.52 -5.42 11.20
CA VAL A 133 -2.78 -6.64 10.83
C VAL A 133 -3.35 -7.23 9.54
N GLY A 134 -2.47 -7.60 8.61
CA GLY A 134 -2.81 -8.03 7.26
C GLY A 134 -3.00 -6.88 6.26
N ASP A 135 -2.71 -5.64 6.64
CA ASP A 135 -2.56 -4.54 5.69
C ASP A 135 -1.23 -4.63 4.93
N VAL A 136 -1.11 -3.91 3.82
CA VAL A 136 0.15 -3.83 3.06
C VAL A 136 0.88 -2.54 3.41
N ALA A 137 2.15 -2.66 3.78
CA ALA A 137 3.06 -1.51 3.93
C ALA A 137 3.90 -1.36 2.66
N GLN A 138 4.06 -0.13 2.18
CA GLN A 138 4.94 0.20 1.07
C GLN A 138 5.86 1.35 1.44
N PHE A 139 7.14 1.19 1.14
CA PHE A 139 8.17 2.17 1.47
C PHE A 139 8.68 2.87 0.21
N ASP A 140 8.95 4.15 0.38
CA ASP A 140 9.65 5.02 -0.56
C ASP A 140 10.93 5.45 0.16
N TRP A 141 12.03 4.76 -0.10
CA TRP A 141 13.29 4.93 0.63
C TRP A 141 14.02 6.22 0.24
N ASP A 142 13.90 6.62 -1.02
CA ASP A 142 14.63 7.74 -1.60
C ASP A 142 13.76 9.00 -1.82
N ALA A 143 12.48 8.94 -1.43
CA ALA A 143 11.49 9.98 -1.63
C ALA A 143 11.26 10.33 -3.11
N SER A 144 11.39 9.34 -4.00
CA SER A 144 11.13 9.49 -5.43
C SER A 144 9.64 9.59 -5.78
N GLY A 145 8.76 9.15 -4.88
CA GLY A 145 7.33 9.02 -5.09
C GLY A 145 6.92 7.66 -5.65
N ASP A 146 7.87 6.84 -6.11
CA ASP A 146 7.63 5.42 -6.40
C ASP A 146 7.70 4.60 -5.09
N ARG A 147 7.33 3.31 -5.13
CA ARG A 147 7.44 2.44 -3.95
C ARG A 147 8.51 1.42 -4.19
N ASP A 148 9.61 1.53 -3.47
CA ASP A 148 10.77 0.66 -3.59
C ASP A 148 10.50 -0.72 -2.98
N HIS A 149 9.75 -0.74 -1.88
CA HIS A 149 9.58 -1.95 -1.08
C HIS A 149 8.13 -2.17 -0.66
N THR A 150 7.73 -3.43 -0.54
CA THR A 150 6.39 -3.83 -0.13
C THR A 150 6.50 -4.96 0.89
N ALA A 151 5.72 -4.87 1.97
CA ALA A 151 5.68 -5.83 3.06
C ALA A 151 4.24 -6.01 3.59
N VAL A 152 4.02 -7.06 4.37
CA VAL A 152 2.73 -7.33 5.04
C VAL A 152 2.81 -6.86 6.50
N VAL A 153 1.83 -6.10 6.97
CA VAL A 153 1.73 -5.73 8.39
C VAL A 153 1.43 -6.97 9.22
N SER A 154 2.39 -7.41 10.03
CA SER A 154 2.32 -8.65 10.80
C SER A 154 1.93 -8.39 12.26
N ARG A 155 2.16 -7.19 12.78
CA ARG A 155 1.75 -6.79 14.12
C ARG A 155 1.45 -5.30 14.21
N VAL A 156 0.44 -4.96 15.01
CA VAL A 156 0.11 -3.60 15.42
C VAL A 156 0.03 -3.58 16.94
N THR A 157 0.90 -2.81 17.58
CA THR A 157 1.04 -2.78 19.05
C THR A 157 0.78 -1.37 19.57
N PRO A 158 -0.37 -1.12 20.23
CA PRO A 158 -0.60 0.12 20.94
C PRO A 158 0.38 0.28 22.10
N ARG A 159 0.89 1.48 22.30
CA ARG A 159 1.76 1.83 23.42
C ARG A 159 1.00 2.68 24.44
N ALA A 160 1.49 2.69 25.69
CA ALA A 160 0.83 3.38 26.79
C ALA A 160 0.77 4.91 26.62
N ASP A 161 1.66 5.47 25.81
CA ASP A 161 1.71 6.90 25.47
C ASP A 161 0.75 7.28 24.32
N GLY A 162 -0.05 6.33 23.83
CA GLY A 162 -0.97 6.53 22.71
C GLY A 162 -0.34 6.37 21.33
N SER A 163 0.96 6.11 21.22
CA SER A 163 1.61 5.75 19.96
C SER A 163 1.28 4.32 19.53
N VAL A 164 1.48 4.03 18.24
CA VAL A 164 1.28 2.70 17.66
C VAL A 164 2.57 2.25 17.00
N GLU A 165 3.10 1.12 17.45
CA GLU A 165 4.19 0.42 16.79
C GLU A 165 3.61 -0.55 15.76
N ILE A 166 4.22 -0.54 14.57
CA ILE A 166 3.83 -1.39 13.45
C ILE A 166 5.06 -2.23 13.08
N ASP A 167 4.86 -3.54 13.07
CA ASP A 167 5.85 -4.50 12.57
C ASP A 167 5.36 -5.12 11.27
N VAL A 168 6.29 -5.38 10.36
CA VAL A 168 6.03 -6.01 9.06
C VAL A 168 6.75 -7.35 8.92
N ALA A 169 6.18 -8.21 8.10
CA ALA A 169 6.87 -9.35 7.52
C ALA A 169 7.26 -9.03 6.07
N GLU A 170 8.51 -9.26 5.73
CA GLU A 170 9.11 -8.83 4.48
C GLU A 170 10.12 -9.83 3.94
N HIS A 171 10.41 -9.68 2.65
CA HIS A 171 11.53 -10.32 1.95
C HIS A 171 12.41 -9.22 1.34
N SER A 172 13.69 -9.50 1.13
CA SER A 172 14.72 -8.56 0.60
C SER A 172 15.07 -7.37 1.52
N PRO A 173 15.49 -7.60 2.79
CA PRO A 173 15.82 -8.87 3.43
C PRO A 173 14.61 -9.57 4.08
N SER A 174 14.78 -10.80 4.54
CA SER A 174 13.71 -11.59 5.16
C SER A 174 13.55 -11.28 6.64
N GLY A 175 12.33 -11.00 7.07
CA GLY A 175 11.97 -10.76 8.47
C GLY A 175 10.48 -10.96 8.72
N LEU A 176 10.11 -11.28 9.97
CA LEU A 176 8.71 -11.58 10.34
C LEU A 176 8.03 -10.44 11.09
N HIS A 177 8.76 -9.74 11.96
CA HIS A 177 8.27 -8.66 12.79
C HIS A 177 9.31 -7.54 12.83
N ASP A 178 9.70 -7.05 11.64
CA ASP A 178 10.60 -5.93 11.53
C ASP A 178 9.84 -4.63 11.75
N SER A 179 10.27 -3.86 12.74
CA SER A 179 9.67 -2.57 13.08
C SER A 179 9.83 -1.60 11.91
N VAL A 180 8.72 -1.00 11.47
CA VAL A 180 8.68 0.03 10.41
C VAL A 180 9.65 1.18 10.72
N ASP A 181 9.67 1.64 11.98
CA ASP A 181 10.52 2.75 12.41
C ASP A 181 12.01 2.38 12.33
N THR A 182 12.34 1.14 12.68
CA THR A 182 13.69 0.61 12.56
C THR A 182 14.11 0.49 11.09
N LEU A 183 13.21 0.05 10.21
CA LEU A 183 13.48 -0.04 8.77
C LEU A 183 13.75 1.36 8.18
N ILE A 184 12.88 2.33 8.44
CA ILE A 184 13.08 3.72 7.99
C ILE A 184 14.42 4.28 8.49
N ALA A 185 14.76 4.06 9.77
CA ALA A 185 16.03 4.52 10.35
C ALA A 185 17.25 3.88 9.67
N ARG A 186 17.20 2.57 9.35
CA ARG A 186 18.26 1.86 8.63
C ARG A 186 18.48 2.38 7.20
N HIS A 187 17.44 2.92 6.58
CA HIS A 187 17.50 3.56 5.26
C HIS A 187 17.81 5.07 5.34
N GLY A 188 18.49 5.51 6.40
CA GLY A 188 18.96 6.89 6.54
C GLY A 188 17.90 7.88 7.02
N GLY A 189 16.72 7.39 7.44
CA GLY A 189 15.67 8.19 8.08
C GLY A 189 14.95 9.18 7.16
N ARG A 190 15.23 9.16 5.85
CA ARG A 190 14.59 10.05 4.86
C ARG A 190 13.41 9.39 4.13
N GLY A 191 13.31 8.06 4.23
CA GLY A 191 12.25 7.30 3.61
C GLY A 191 10.90 7.52 4.29
N THR A 192 9.83 7.31 3.54
CA THR A 192 8.45 7.38 4.02
C THR A 192 7.76 6.04 3.85
N VAL A 193 6.85 5.73 4.77
CA VAL A 193 5.97 4.56 4.67
C VAL A 193 4.55 4.99 4.35
N HIS A 194 3.91 4.19 3.52
CA HIS A 194 2.49 4.29 3.17
C HIS A 194 1.85 2.93 3.40
N TYR A 195 0.57 2.91 3.73
CA TYR A 195 -0.16 1.67 3.95
C TYR A 195 -1.36 1.58 3.03
N TRP A 196 -1.79 0.35 2.78
CA TRP A 196 -3.06 0.04 2.15
C TRP A 196 -3.89 -0.72 3.17
N HIS A 197 -4.91 -0.05 3.71
CA HIS A 197 -5.90 -0.68 4.54
C HIS A 197 -6.81 -1.55 3.68
N LEU A 198 -6.67 -2.87 3.81
CA LEU A 198 -7.35 -3.82 2.92
C LEU A 198 -8.80 -4.03 3.32
N ARG A 199 -9.69 -4.05 2.33
CA ARG A 199 -11.10 -4.41 2.54
C ARG A 199 -11.22 -5.91 2.81
N ALA A 200 -12.24 -6.27 3.59
CA ALA A 200 -12.54 -7.66 3.97
C ALA A 200 -13.05 -8.49 2.79
#